data_AF-A0A7V9NIJ2-F1
#
_entry.id   AF-A0A7V9NIJ2-F1
#
_cell.length_a   1.000
_cell.length_b   1.000
_cell.length_c   1.000
_cell.angle_alpha   90.00
_cell.angle_beta   90.00
_cell.angle_gamma   90.00
#
_symmetry.space_group_name_H-M   'P 1'
#
loop_
_entity.id
_entity.type
_entity.pdbx_description
1 polymer ?
#
loop_
_entity_poly.entity_id
_entity_poly.type
_entity_poly.pdbx_seq_one_letter_code
_entity_poly.pdbx_strand_id
1 'polypeptide(L)' 'MAKRQATIASCVLLAVLALPATPFAQGGYFGRNKVQYQQFDFQVLKTEHFDIYFYPEV' A
#
# COMPACT_ATOMS: atom_id res chain seq x y z
N MET A 1 36.99 -20.75 -30.08
CA MET A 1 35.61 -20.22 -30.12
C MET A 1 34.95 -20.15 -28.74
N ALA A 2 35.09 -21.17 -27.89
CA ALA A 2 34.49 -21.23 -26.54
C ALA A 2 34.83 -20.04 -25.61
N LYS A 3 36.10 -19.58 -25.59
CA LYS A 3 36.52 -18.43 -24.77
C LYS A 3 35.82 -17.13 -25.15
N ARG A 4 35.62 -16.86 -26.45
CA ARG A 4 34.93 -15.66 -26.95
C ARG A 4 33.45 -15.66 -26.57
N GLN A 5 32.80 -16.82 -26.60
CA GLN A 5 31.42 -16.98 -26.18
C GLN A 5 31.26 -16.80 -24.66
N ALA A 6 32.21 -17.31 -23.87
CA ALA A 6 32.23 -17.09 -22.42
C ALA A 6 32.39 -15.61 -22.07
N THR A 7 33.27 -14.88 -22.76
CA THR A 7 33.43 -13.42 -22.56
C THR A 7 32.16 -12.66 -22.90
N ILE A 8 31.51 -12.97 -24.02
CA ILE A 8 30.25 -12.33 -24.42
C ILE A 8 29.15 -12.62 -23.40
N ALA A 9 29.01 -13.87 -22.95
CA ALA A 9 28.03 -14.25 -21.93
C ALA A 9 28.27 -13.48 -20.61
N SER A 10 29.53 -13.33 -20.19
CA SER A 10 29.88 -12.54 -19.00
C SER A 10 29.55 -11.06 -19.17
N CYS A 11 29.82 -10.46 -20.34
CA CYS A 11 29.47 -9.07 -20.61
C CYS A 11 27.95 -8.84 -20.63
N VAL A 12 27.19 -9.77 -21.21
CA VAL A 12 25.72 -9.71 -21.22
C VAL A 12 25.18 -9.83 -19.79
N LEU A 13 25.70 -10.76 -18.99
CA LEU A 13 25.29 -10.91 -17.60
C LEU A 13 25.59 -9.64 -16.78
N LEU A 14 26.77 -9.06 -16.95
CA LEU A 14 27.14 -7.79 -16.31
C LEU A 14 26.22 -6.64 -16.74
N ALA A 15 25.87 -6.57 -18.03
CA ALA A 15 24.97 -5.54 -18.54
C ALA A 15 23.55 -5.68 -17.97
N VAL A 16 23.05 -6.90 -17.80
CA VAL A 16 21.75 -7.17 -17.18
C VAL A 16 21.76 -6.80 -15.70
N LEU A 17 22.83 -7.14 -14.97
CA LEU A 17 22.97 -6.82 -13.55
C LEU A 17 23.16 -5.32 -13.28
N ALA A 18 23.65 -4.57 -14.27
CA ALA A 18 23.81 -3.12 -14.19
C ALA A 18 22.52 -2.33 -14.44
N LEU A 19 21.41 -3.00 -14.79
CA LEU A 19 20.14 -2.31 -15.00
C LEU A 19 19.64 -1.71 -13.68
N PRO A 20 19.32 -0.40 -13.64
CA PRO A 20 18.82 0.23 -12.42
C PRO A 20 17.44 -0.33 -12.06
N ALA A 21 17.32 -0.88 -10.86
CA ALA A 21 16.02 -1.29 -10.32
C ALA A 21 15.24 -0.05 -9.87
N THR A 22 13.97 0.05 -10.26
CA THR A 22 13.07 1.10 -9.76
C THR A 22 12.76 0.84 -8.28
N PRO A 23 13.09 1.75 -7.35
CA PRO A 23 12.80 1.55 -5.93
C PRO A 23 11.29 1.68 -5.67
N PHE A 24 10.63 0.54 -5.41
CA PHE A 24 9.19 0.50 -5.08
C PHE A 24 8.89 0.85 -3.61
N ALA A 25 9.91 1.01 -2.77
CA ALA A 25 9.73 1.19 -1.33
C ALA A 25 9.11 2.55 -0.92
N GLN A 26 9.08 3.53 -1.84
CA GLN A 26 8.68 4.91 -1.54
C GLN A 26 7.35 5.32 -2.18
N GLY A 27 6.75 4.47 -3.03
CA GLY A 27 5.53 4.79 -3.77
C GLY A 27 4.23 4.59 -2.97
N GLY A 28 4.31 3.88 -1.84
CA GLY A 28 3.22 3.78 -0.90
C GLY A 28 3.22 5.00 0.01
N TYR A 29 2.19 5.83 -0.05
CA TYR A 29 2.02 6.94 0.88
C TYR A 29 1.90 6.41 2.31
N PHE A 30 3.01 6.38 3.02
CA PHE A 30 3.11 5.95 4.41
C PHE A 30 2.59 7.06 5.34
N GLY A 31 2.00 6.70 6.49
CA GLY A 31 1.54 7.68 7.48
C GLY A 31 0.22 8.39 7.15
N ARG A 32 -0.50 7.99 6.10
CA ARG A 32 -1.88 8.42 5.90
C ARG A 32 -2.82 7.49 6.64
N ASN A 33 -3.62 8.05 7.54
CA ASN A 33 -4.70 7.29 8.16
C ASN A 33 -5.69 6.89 7.04
N LYS A 34 -5.91 5.59 6.85
CA LYS A 34 -6.81 5.10 5.80
C LYS A 34 -8.23 5.54 6.18
N VAL A 35 -8.86 6.39 5.38
CA VAL A 35 -10.27 6.75 5.60
C VAL A 35 -11.08 5.47 5.46
N GLN A 36 -11.65 5.01 6.58
CA GLN A 36 -12.59 3.89 6.59
C GLN A 36 -13.98 4.46 6.41
N TYR A 37 -14.59 4.17 5.26
CA TYR A 37 -16.01 4.42 5.08
C TYR A 37 -16.77 3.26 5.70
N GLN A 38 -17.63 3.59 6.64
CA GLN A 38 -18.57 2.63 7.22
C GLN A 38 -19.97 3.25 7.16
N GLN A 39 -20.96 2.39 6.93
CA GLN A 39 -22.34 2.80 7.09
C GLN A 39 -22.59 2.93 8.59
N PHE A 40 -22.92 4.13 9.03
CA PHE A 40 -23.24 4.38 10.43
C PHE A 40 -24.75 4.23 10.64
N ASP A 41 -25.18 3.22 11.41
CA ASP A 41 -26.56 3.12 11.90
C ASP A 41 -26.71 3.95 13.18
N PHE A 42 -26.86 5.27 13.03
CA PHE A 42 -27.11 6.12 14.19
C PHE A 42 -28.57 5.99 14.63
N GLN A 43 -28.79 5.89 15.92
CA GLN A 43 -30.12 5.86 16.50
C GLN A 43 -30.29 6.99 17.53
N VAL A 44 -31.54 7.37 17.75
CA VAL A 44 -31.91 8.44 18.69
C VAL A 44 -32.82 7.91 19.76
N LEU A 45 -32.36 7.95 21.01
CA LEU A 45 -33.19 7.71 22.19
C LEU A 45 -33.72 9.05 22.69
N LYS A 46 -35.05 9.22 22.60
CA LYS A 46 -35.74 10.42 23.08
C LYS A 46 -35.90 10.35 24.61
N THR A 47 -35.59 11.45 25.30
CA THR A 47 -35.90 11.63 26.73
C THR A 47 -36.78 12.87 26.92
N GLU A 48 -37.18 13.16 28.15
CA GLU A 48 -38.01 14.33 28.46
C GLU A 48 -37.30 15.67 28.20
N HIS A 49 -35.98 15.73 28.37
CA HIS A 49 -35.21 16.98 28.31
C HIS A 49 -34.11 17.01 27.26
N PHE A 50 -33.69 15.85 26.73
CA PHE A 50 -32.65 15.77 25.71
C PHE A 50 -32.75 14.52 24.85
N ASP A 51 -32.07 14.54 23.72
CA ASP A 51 -31.94 13.40 22.82
C ASP A 51 -30.56 12.78 22.94
N ILE A 52 -30.50 11.44 22.99
CA ILE A 52 -29.24 10.70 23.01
C ILE A 52 -29.03 10.11 21.61
N TYR A 53 -27.96 10.54 20.96
CA TYR A 53 -27.49 10.00 19.68
C TYR A 53 -26.44 8.94 19.96
N PHE A 54 -26.66 7.71 19.50
CA PHE A 54 -25.76 6.58 19.78
C PHE A 54 -25.66 5.62 18.60
N TYR A 55 -24.63 4.78 18.62
CA TYR A 55 -24.47 3.65 17.71
C TYR A 55 -24.80 2.35 18.48
N PRO A 56 -25.68 1.49 17.97
CA PRO A 56 -26.11 0.27 18.67
C PRO A 56 -25.05 -0.85 18.65
N GLU A 57 -24.09 -0.79 17.72
CA GLU A 57 -23.10 -1.85 17.48
C GLU A 57 -21.83 -1.75 18.34
N VAL A 58 -21.98 -1.52 19.65
CA VAL A 58 -20.86 -1.58 20.61
C VAL A 58 -20.45 -3.00 20.96
#